data_AF-A0A812K372-F1
#
_entry.id   AF-A0A812K372-F1
#
_cell.length_a   1.000
_cell.length_b   1.000
_cell.length_c   1.000
_cell.angle_alpha   90.00
_cell.angle_beta   90.00
_cell.angle_gamma   90.00
#
_symmetry.space_group_name_H-M   'P 1'
#
loop_
_entity.id
_entity.type
_entity.pdbx_description
1 polymer ?
#
loop_
_entity_poly.entity_id
_entity_poly.type
_entity_poly.pdbx_seq_one_letter_code
_entity_poly.pdbx_strand_id
1 'polypeptide(L)'
;MIIHASDFLVAFVALMESGETAQARMTGDVGMARLDAVLKASKRMDLSMTAAAKATADMPAELSERYDALMYFDGQGFCAAALRNTDLQDMVDLRVLALTTTLTDLCTAIAKCTKNYGNPTEESWKYCINEDASLEDVLAVAAKTIDTIDGQETGRLSDALAEALATAKSFLEKSAFQHTTLVEFIGKATVMQDSAKALRCEALLSFALQSTNKKRRLAIVRSQLGDVSGKAVKESLVLPQLLAAARAEVK
;
A
#
# COMPACT_ATOMS: atom_id res chain seq x y z
N MET A 1 -17.98 11.92 22.48
CA MET A 1 -16.66 11.83 23.13
C MET A 1 -16.63 10.76 24.23
N ILE A 2 -17.43 10.87 25.30
CA ILE A 2 -17.41 9.92 26.45
C ILE A 2 -17.60 8.45 26.02
N ILE A 3 -18.55 8.17 25.12
CA ILE A 3 -18.78 6.81 24.59
C ILE A 3 -17.52 6.26 23.92
N HIS A 4 -16.85 7.06 23.10
CA HIS A 4 -15.63 6.63 22.40
C HIS A 4 -14.42 6.49 23.33
N ALA A 5 -14.35 7.29 24.40
CA ALA A 5 -13.34 7.12 25.44
C ALA A 5 -13.55 5.83 26.23
N SER A 6 -14.81 5.48 26.52
CA SER A 6 -15.17 4.20 27.14
C SER A 6 -14.79 3.02 26.24
N ASP A 7 -15.13 3.07 24.95
CA ASP A 7 -14.74 2.05 23.97
C ASP A 7 -13.21 1.88 23.91
N PHE A 8 -12.47 2.99 23.91
CA PHE A 8 -11.01 2.97 23.93
C PHE A 8 -10.49 2.28 25.19
N LEU A 9 -10.97 2.66 26.37
CA LEU A 9 -10.50 2.09 27.63
C LEU A 9 -10.73 0.58 27.70
N VAL A 10 -11.91 0.11 27.29
CA VAL A 10 -12.23 -1.33 27.27
C VAL A 10 -11.28 -2.08 26.33
N ALA A 11 -11.07 -1.56 25.12
CA ALA A 11 -10.15 -2.17 24.16
C ALA A 11 -8.70 -2.12 24.65
N PHE A 12 -8.29 -1.02 25.26
CA PHE A 12 -6.93 -0.80 25.75
C PHE A 12 -6.61 -1.72 26.92
N VAL A 13 -7.50 -1.86 27.90
CA VAL A 13 -7.32 -2.79 29.02
C VAL A 13 -7.18 -4.22 28.51
N ALA A 14 -8.05 -4.66 27.59
CA ALA A 14 -7.95 -6.00 26.99
C ALA A 14 -6.63 -6.23 26.24
N LEU A 15 -6.09 -5.18 25.59
CA LEU A 15 -4.76 -5.25 24.97
C LEU A 15 -3.65 -5.36 26.02
N MET A 16 -3.72 -4.58 27.10
CA MET A 16 -2.72 -4.58 28.17
C MET A 16 -2.68 -5.91 28.93
N GLU A 17 -3.80 -6.62 29.06
CA GLU A 17 -3.87 -7.98 29.62
C GLU A 17 -3.14 -9.03 28.76
N SER A 18 -2.77 -8.70 27.52
CA SER A 18 -2.11 -9.64 26.59
C SER A 18 -0.63 -9.85 26.88
N GLY A 19 -0.02 -9.05 27.76
CA GLY A 19 1.38 -9.18 28.11
C GLY A 19 1.95 -7.98 28.86
N GLU A 20 3.14 -8.14 29.42
CA GLU A 20 3.78 -7.11 30.27
C GLU A 20 4.57 -6.08 29.45
N THR A 21 5.00 -6.43 28.23
CA THR A 21 5.77 -5.55 27.33
C THR A 21 5.01 -5.34 26.01
N ALA A 22 5.32 -4.26 25.29
CA ALA A 22 4.75 -3.99 23.96
C ALA A 22 4.96 -5.18 22.99
N GLN A 23 6.15 -5.79 23.00
CA GLN A 23 6.47 -6.96 22.18
C GLN A 23 5.66 -8.19 22.58
N ALA A 24 5.51 -8.45 23.89
CA ALA A 24 4.71 -9.57 24.38
C ALA A 24 3.23 -9.40 24.02
N ARG A 25 2.69 -8.18 24.17
CA ARG A 25 1.31 -7.85 23.80
C ARG A 25 1.06 -8.06 22.31
N MET A 26 1.98 -7.60 21.46
CA MET A 26 1.90 -7.86 20.02
C MET A 26 1.96 -9.34 19.68
N THR A 27 2.87 -10.10 20.30
CA THR A 27 3.03 -11.54 20.01
C THR A 27 1.81 -12.34 20.48
N GLY A 28 1.22 -11.97 21.61
CA GLY A 28 0.02 -12.59 22.18
C GLY A 28 -1.29 -12.19 21.50
N ASP A 29 -1.31 -11.13 20.69
CA ASP A 29 -2.51 -10.66 19.99
C ASP A 29 -2.71 -11.40 18.65
N VAL A 30 -3.43 -12.52 18.71
CA VAL A 30 -3.73 -13.35 17.53
C VAL A 30 -4.40 -12.51 16.44
N GLY A 31 -3.74 -12.41 15.29
CA GLY A 31 -4.24 -11.64 14.15
C GLY A 31 -4.27 -10.12 14.37
N MET A 32 -3.60 -9.61 15.41
CA MET A 32 -3.60 -8.19 15.80
C MET A 32 -4.99 -7.63 16.13
N ALA A 33 -5.94 -8.48 16.53
CA ALA A 33 -7.34 -8.11 16.68
C ALA A 33 -7.56 -7.07 17.81
N ARG A 34 -6.82 -7.19 18.91
CA ARG A 34 -6.93 -6.27 20.05
C ARG A 34 -6.31 -4.92 19.72
N LEU A 35 -5.13 -4.91 19.10
CA LEU A 35 -4.51 -3.68 18.62
C LEU A 35 -5.40 -2.98 17.59
N ASP A 36 -6.00 -3.72 16.66
CA ASP A 36 -6.95 -3.18 15.68
C ASP A 36 -8.17 -2.51 16.35
N ALA A 37 -8.70 -3.12 17.41
CA ALA A 37 -9.80 -2.56 18.19
C ALA A 37 -9.40 -1.25 18.89
N VAL A 38 -8.21 -1.23 19.50
CA VAL A 38 -7.65 -0.03 20.12
C VAL A 38 -7.44 1.08 19.09
N LEU A 39 -6.83 0.80 17.94
CA LEU A 39 -6.60 1.79 16.88
C LEU A 39 -7.91 2.41 16.39
N LYS A 40 -8.91 1.58 16.08
CA LYS A 40 -10.25 2.05 15.67
C LYS A 40 -10.91 2.91 16.75
N ALA A 41 -10.78 2.53 18.02
CA ALA A 41 -11.31 3.31 19.13
C ALA A 41 -10.57 4.65 19.29
N SER A 42 -9.23 4.64 19.23
CA SER A 42 -8.37 5.83 19.24
C SER A 42 -8.75 6.80 18.12
N LYS A 43 -8.93 6.31 16.89
CA LYS A 43 -9.33 7.15 15.75
C LYS A 43 -10.73 7.76 15.94
N ARG A 44 -11.71 7.00 16.44
CA ARG A 44 -13.04 7.55 16.73
C ARG A 44 -13.00 8.59 17.85
N MET A 45 -12.14 8.38 18.86
CA MET A 45 -11.92 9.31 19.95
C MET A 45 -11.28 10.61 19.45
N ASP A 46 -10.21 10.53 18.65
CA ASP A 46 -9.53 11.67 18.03
C ASP A 46 -10.46 12.49 17.11
N LEU A 47 -11.24 11.82 16.26
CA LEU A 47 -12.24 12.48 15.42
C LEU A 47 -13.31 13.20 16.25
N SER A 48 -13.72 12.62 17.37
CA SER A 48 -14.69 13.24 18.28
C SER A 48 -14.10 14.45 19.00
N MET A 49 -12.83 14.39 19.39
CA MET A 49 -12.12 15.53 19.99
C MET A 49 -11.97 16.67 18.97
N THR A 50 -11.59 16.36 17.74
CA THR A 50 -11.48 17.33 16.64
C THR A 50 -12.83 17.98 16.33
N ALA A 51 -13.90 17.19 16.27
CA ALA A 51 -15.25 17.71 16.05
C ALA A 51 -15.72 18.61 17.21
N ALA A 52 -15.42 18.23 18.45
CA ALA A 52 -15.74 19.04 19.63
C ALA A 52 -14.96 20.37 19.61
N ALA A 53 -13.65 20.33 19.34
CA ALA A 53 -12.83 21.54 19.24
C ALA A 53 -13.33 22.49 18.15
N LYS A 54 -13.72 21.95 17.00
CA LYS A 54 -14.33 22.74 15.92
C LYS A 54 -15.66 23.36 16.34
N ALA A 55 -16.54 22.59 16.97
CA ALA A 55 -17.83 23.08 17.45
C ALA A 55 -17.67 24.20 18.50
N THR A 56 -16.66 24.11 19.36
CA THR A 56 -16.30 25.19 20.30
C THR A 56 -15.80 26.43 19.56
N ALA A 57 -14.92 26.27 18.56
CA ALA A 57 -14.39 27.38 17.79
C ALA A 57 -15.48 28.12 16.97
N ASP A 58 -16.49 27.39 16.50
CA ASP A 58 -17.61 27.94 15.71
C ASP A 58 -18.74 28.49 16.60
N MET A 59 -18.61 28.44 17.94
CA MET A 59 -19.68 28.82 18.88
C MET A 59 -19.76 30.35 19.05
N PRO A 60 -20.98 30.95 18.96
CA PRO A 60 -21.18 32.37 19.30
C PRO A 60 -20.80 32.68 20.74
N ALA A 61 -20.22 33.86 21.00
CA ALA A 61 -19.74 34.27 22.32
C ALA A 61 -20.80 34.13 23.44
N GLU A 62 -22.05 34.47 23.14
CA GLU A 62 -23.19 34.37 24.07
C GLU A 62 -23.50 32.92 24.50
N LEU A 63 -23.25 31.95 23.61
CA LEU A 63 -23.40 30.53 23.91
C LEU A 63 -22.15 29.95 24.56
N SER A 64 -20.96 30.41 24.18
CA SER A 64 -19.69 29.99 24.79
C SER A 64 -19.70 30.29 26.29
N GLU A 65 -20.07 31.51 26.69
CA GLU A 65 -20.10 31.89 28.12
C GLU A 65 -21.12 31.05 28.92
N ARG A 66 -22.23 30.66 28.29
CA ARG A 66 -23.31 29.88 28.93
C ARG A 66 -23.01 28.39 29.03
N TYR A 67 -22.26 27.84 28.09
CA TYR A 67 -21.99 26.41 27.98
C TYR A 67 -20.50 26.04 28.15
N ASP A 68 -19.64 27.00 28.47
CA ASP A 68 -18.18 26.81 28.54
C ASP A 68 -17.82 25.64 29.45
N ALA A 69 -18.38 25.58 30.67
CA ALA A 69 -18.14 24.49 31.61
C ALA A 69 -18.62 23.10 31.13
N LEU A 70 -19.64 23.07 30.25
CA LEU A 70 -20.15 21.82 29.66
C LEU A 70 -19.26 21.36 28.48
N MET A 71 -18.68 22.32 27.75
CA MET A 71 -17.79 22.09 26.61
C MET A 71 -16.34 21.79 27.05
N TYR A 72 -15.89 22.38 28.16
CA TYR A 72 -14.60 22.16 28.82
C TYR A 72 -14.58 20.92 29.73
N PHE A 73 -15.53 20.00 29.56
CA PHE A 73 -15.51 18.74 30.31
C PHE A 73 -14.12 18.09 30.14
N ASP A 74 -13.44 17.86 31.27
CA ASP A 74 -12.06 17.37 31.45
C ASP A 74 -11.74 16.05 30.72
N GLY A 75 -12.74 15.47 30.07
CA GLY A 75 -12.58 14.35 29.14
C GLY A 75 -11.63 14.64 27.98
N GLN A 76 -11.47 15.89 27.51
CA GLN A 76 -10.48 16.18 26.45
C GLN A 76 -9.04 15.96 26.91
N GLY A 77 -8.69 16.43 28.12
CA GLY A 77 -7.36 16.22 28.71
C GLY A 77 -7.07 14.74 28.91
N PHE A 78 -8.04 14.01 29.46
CA PHE A 78 -7.98 12.55 29.60
C PHE A 78 -7.78 11.83 28.26
N CYS A 79 -8.62 12.11 27.26
CA CYS A 79 -8.53 11.47 25.95
C CYS A 79 -7.18 11.79 25.27
N ALA A 80 -6.70 13.02 25.38
CA ALA A 80 -5.40 13.41 24.85
C ALA A 80 -4.22 12.72 25.57
N ALA A 81 -4.32 12.48 26.87
CA ALA A 81 -3.32 11.73 27.63
C ALA A 81 -3.35 10.24 27.26
N ALA A 82 -4.55 9.67 27.10
CA ALA A 82 -4.74 8.28 26.69
C ALA A 82 -4.17 7.98 25.29
N LEU A 83 -4.35 8.89 24.33
CA LEU A 83 -3.74 8.76 23.00
C LEU A 83 -2.21 8.90 23.02
N ARG A 84 -1.66 9.59 24.01
CA ARG A 84 -0.21 9.77 24.20
C ARG A 84 0.41 8.75 25.16
N ASN A 85 -0.32 7.67 25.44
CA ASN A 85 0.19 6.59 26.27
C ASN A 85 1.41 5.92 25.61
N THR A 86 2.50 5.79 26.37
CA THR A 86 3.78 5.28 25.87
C THR A 86 3.71 3.81 25.45
N ASP A 87 3.00 2.96 26.21
CA ASP A 87 2.84 1.55 25.83
C ASP A 87 2.10 1.40 24.49
N LEU A 88 1.06 2.21 24.27
CA LEU A 88 0.34 2.23 23.00
C LEU A 88 1.24 2.70 21.86
N GLN A 89 2.01 3.77 22.08
CA GLN A 89 2.95 4.29 21.09
C GLN A 89 4.01 3.25 20.73
N ASP A 90 4.61 2.58 21.72
CA ASP A 90 5.63 1.54 21.50
C ASP A 90 5.08 0.38 20.66
N MET A 91 3.85 -0.07 20.92
CA MET A 91 3.20 -1.13 20.12
C MET A 91 2.92 -0.66 18.68
N VAL A 92 2.49 0.58 18.51
CA VAL A 92 2.26 1.19 17.20
C VAL A 92 3.57 1.29 16.42
N ASP A 93 4.66 1.73 17.05
CA ASP A 93 5.98 1.88 16.44
C ASP A 93 6.57 0.53 16.05
N LEU A 94 6.45 -0.49 16.91
CA LEU A 94 6.82 -1.88 16.58
C LEU A 94 6.03 -2.40 15.37
N ARG A 95 4.74 -2.09 15.29
CA ARG A 95 3.90 -2.50 14.16
C ARG A 95 4.32 -1.79 12.88
N VAL A 96 4.60 -0.49 12.94
CA VAL A 96 5.11 0.31 11.81
C VAL A 96 6.44 -0.23 11.33
N LEU A 97 7.35 -0.57 12.25
CA LEU A 97 8.63 -1.19 11.92
C LEU A 97 8.43 -2.52 11.20
N ALA A 98 7.59 -3.42 11.73
CA ALA A 98 7.32 -4.71 11.11
C ALA A 98 6.75 -4.60 9.69
N LEU A 99 5.80 -3.68 9.47
CA LEU A 99 5.22 -3.40 8.16
C LEU A 99 6.27 -2.83 7.19
N THR A 100 7.09 -1.90 7.67
CA THR A 100 8.16 -1.27 6.88
C THR A 100 9.19 -2.28 6.43
N THR A 101 9.64 -3.15 7.34
CA THR A 101 10.57 -4.25 7.04
C THR A 101 9.98 -5.18 5.98
N THR A 102 8.73 -5.61 6.16
CA THR A 102 8.06 -6.52 5.20
C THR A 102 7.95 -5.90 3.81
N LEU A 103 7.54 -4.62 3.71
CA LEU A 103 7.47 -3.91 2.43
C LEU A 103 8.87 -3.78 1.79
N THR A 104 9.89 -3.48 2.59
CA THR A 104 11.28 -3.32 2.12
C THR A 104 11.83 -4.64 1.58
N ASP A 105 11.62 -5.74 2.29
CA ASP A 105 12.09 -7.07 1.89
C ASP A 105 11.41 -7.52 0.60
N LEU A 106 10.09 -7.34 0.48
CA LEU A 106 9.34 -7.67 -0.73
C LEU A 106 9.75 -6.80 -1.93
N CYS A 107 9.93 -5.49 -1.73
CA CYS A 107 10.43 -4.61 -2.80
C CYS A 107 11.82 -5.04 -3.28
N THR A 108 12.71 -5.40 -2.34
CA THR A 108 14.06 -5.86 -2.66
C THR A 108 14.03 -7.20 -3.42
N ALA A 109 13.17 -8.13 -2.99
CA ALA A 109 12.99 -9.42 -3.67
C ALA A 109 12.46 -9.24 -5.09
N ILE A 110 11.44 -8.39 -5.29
CA ILE A 110 10.88 -8.09 -6.61
C ILE A 110 11.94 -7.41 -7.49
N ALA A 111 12.64 -6.40 -6.98
CA ALA A 111 13.71 -5.72 -7.71
C ALA A 111 14.78 -6.71 -8.21
N LYS A 112 15.18 -7.66 -7.36
CA LYS A 112 16.12 -8.72 -7.72
C LYS A 112 15.57 -9.67 -8.78
N CYS A 113 14.36 -10.19 -8.60
CA CYS A 113 13.73 -11.13 -9.54
C CYS A 113 13.45 -10.49 -10.91
N THR A 114 13.08 -9.21 -10.92
CA THR A 114 12.74 -8.46 -12.14
C THR A 114 13.94 -7.79 -12.80
N LYS A 115 15.15 -7.97 -12.25
CA LYS A 115 16.39 -7.31 -12.69
C LYS A 115 16.19 -5.78 -12.80
N ASN A 116 15.65 -5.17 -11.74
CA ASN A 116 15.41 -3.72 -11.67
C ASN A 116 14.60 -3.17 -12.85
N TYR A 117 13.52 -3.88 -13.21
CA TYR A 117 12.61 -3.46 -14.26
C TYR A 117 12.13 -2.01 -14.07
N GLY A 118 12.24 -1.20 -15.13
CA GLY A 118 11.76 0.19 -15.16
C GLY A 118 12.70 1.21 -14.49
N ASN A 119 13.83 0.80 -13.93
CA ASN A 119 14.87 1.73 -13.50
C ASN A 119 15.69 2.24 -14.70
N PRO A 120 16.18 3.49 -14.66
CA PRO A 120 17.06 4.03 -15.71
C PRO A 120 18.51 3.50 -15.60
N THR A 121 18.71 2.34 -14.98
CA THR A 121 20.03 1.76 -14.73
C THR A 121 20.34 0.70 -15.79
N GLU A 122 21.63 0.43 -16.00
CA GLU A 122 22.12 -0.60 -16.95
C GLU A 122 21.57 -2.01 -16.65
N GLU A 123 21.12 -2.24 -15.42
CA GLU A 123 20.53 -3.51 -15.00
C GLU A 123 19.10 -3.71 -15.55
N SER A 124 18.42 -2.62 -15.92
CA SER A 124 17.06 -2.67 -16.46
C SER A 124 17.07 -3.06 -17.94
N TRP A 125 16.20 -3.98 -18.33
CA TRP A 125 16.17 -4.44 -19.72
C TRP A 125 15.75 -3.35 -20.73
N LYS A 126 15.00 -2.33 -20.29
CA LYS A 126 14.62 -1.17 -21.11
C LYS A 126 15.78 -0.22 -21.38
N TYR A 127 16.86 -0.29 -20.59
CA TYR A 127 18.01 0.60 -20.73
C TYR A 127 18.63 0.53 -22.13
N CYS A 128 18.61 -0.65 -22.74
CA CYS A 128 19.17 -0.89 -24.08
C CYS A 128 18.19 -0.58 -25.23
N ILE A 129 16.98 -0.10 -24.94
CA ILE A 129 15.93 0.17 -25.94
C ILE A 129 15.83 1.67 -26.17
N ASN A 130 16.22 2.11 -27.35
CA ASN A 130 16.07 3.52 -27.77
C ASN A 130 14.58 3.86 -27.98
N GLU A 131 14.22 5.14 -27.86
CA GLU A 131 12.85 5.60 -28.08
C GLU A 131 12.33 5.26 -29.49
N ASP A 132 13.21 5.34 -30.49
CA ASP A 132 12.92 5.01 -31.90
C ASP A 132 13.16 3.53 -32.26
N ALA A 133 13.37 2.66 -31.26
CA ALA A 133 13.61 1.23 -31.50
C ALA A 133 12.45 0.59 -32.28
N SER A 134 12.80 -0.26 -33.24
CA SER A 134 11.79 -1.02 -33.98
C SER A 134 11.13 -2.08 -33.09
N LEU A 135 9.97 -2.58 -33.50
CA LEU A 135 9.33 -3.70 -32.80
C LEU A 135 10.24 -4.94 -32.76
N GLU A 136 10.98 -5.19 -33.83
CA GLU A 136 11.90 -6.33 -33.92
C GLU A 136 13.03 -6.20 -32.91
N ASP A 137 13.60 -4.99 -32.75
CA ASP A 137 14.63 -4.72 -31.73
C ASP A 137 14.08 -4.94 -30.32
N VAL A 138 12.89 -4.41 -30.03
CA VAL A 138 12.23 -4.57 -28.72
C VAL A 138 12.00 -6.05 -28.40
N LEU A 139 11.49 -6.83 -29.35
CA LEU A 139 11.26 -8.26 -29.18
C LEU A 139 12.57 -9.05 -29.01
N ALA A 140 13.62 -8.66 -29.71
CA ALA A 140 14.94 -9.28 -29.59
C ALA A 140 15.58 -9.00 -28.21
N VAL A 141 15.43 -7.79 -27.67
CA VAL A 141 15.90 -7.46 -26.31
C VAL A 141 15.04 -8.18 -25.27
N ALA A 142 13.71 -8.21 -25.43
CA ALA A 142 12.80 -8.92 -24.53
C ALA A 142 13.16 -10.41 -24.42
N ALA A 143 13.44 -11.08 -25.55
CA ALA A 143 13.84 -12.49 -25.56
C ALA A 143 15.15 -12.76 -24.81
N LYS A 144 16.09 -11.80 -24.79
CA LYS A 144 17.36 -11.92 -24.04
C LYS A 144 17.22 -11.64 -22.55
N THR A 145 16.15 -10.95 -22.14
CA THR A 145 16.05 -10.35 -20.81
C THR A 145 14.82 -10.84 -20.06
N ILE A 146 13.62 -10.47 -20.53
CA ILE A 146 12.34 -10.82 -19.92
C ILE A 146 12.15 -12.34 -19.87
N ASP A 147 12.49 -13.06 -20.93
CA ASP A 147 12.29 -14.52 -20.98
C ASP A 147 13.19 -15.29 -20.00
N THR A 148 14.21 -14.62 -19.43
CA THR A 148 15.08 -15.20 -18.40
C THR A 148 14.55 -14.96 -16.97
N ILE A 149 13.46 -14.20 -16.82
CA ILE A 149 12.84 -13.90 -15.53
C ILE A 149 11.90 -15.04 -15.14
N ASP A 150 11.98 -15.46 -13.88
CA ASP A 150 10.99 -16.38 -13.31
C ASP A 150 9.66 -15.65 -13.11
N GLY A 151 8.75 -15.85 -14.07
CA GLY A 151 7.42 -15.26 -14.04
C GLY A 151 6.52 -15.81 -12.92
N GLN A 152 6.74 -17.05 -12.46
CA GLN A 152 5.97 -17.61 -11.35
C GLN A 152 6.38 -16.95 -10.04
N GLU A 153 7.69 -16.86 -9.79
CA GLU A 153 8.22 -16.23 -8.58
C GLU A 153 7.90 -14.72 -8.56
N THR A 154 8.05 -14.04 -9.69
CA THR A 154 7.66 -12.62 -9.82
C THR A 154 6.17 -12.43 -9.55
N GLY A 155 5.32 -13.33 -10.05
CA GLY A 155 3.88 -13.32 -9.77
C GLY A 155 3.58 -13.49 -8.28
N ARG A 156 4.19 -14.50 -7.64
CA ARG A 156 4.03 -14.78 -6.21
C ARG A 156 4.45 -13.61 -5.34
N LEU A 157 5.62 -13.02 -5.62
CA LEU A 157 6.13 -11.87 -4.88
C LEU A 157 5.27 -10.61 -5.08
N SER A 158 4.79 -10.38 -6.30
CA SER A 158 3.85 -9.29 -6.62
C SER A 158 2.53 -9.44 -5.83
N ASP A 159 1.99 -10.64 -5.71
CA ASP A 159 0.75 -10.88 -4.96
C ASP A 159 0.98 -10.66 -3.45
N ALA A 160 2.11 -11.14 -2.93
CA ALA A 160 2.51 -10.89 -1.54
C ALA A 160 2.71 -9.38 -1.25
N LEU A 161 3.29 -8.62 -2.19
CA LEU A 161 3.43 -7.17 -2.06
C LEU A 161 2.08 -6.46 -2.06
N ALA A 162 1.13 -6.88 -2.89
CA ALA A 162 -0.23 -6.34 -2.89
C ALA A 162 -0.95 -6.57 -1.54
N GLU A 163 -0.81 -7.76 -0.95
CA GLU A 163 -1.39 -8.07 0.35
C GLU A 163 -0.73 -7.26 1.48
N ALA A 164 0.60 -7.14 1.46
CA ALA A 164 1.34 -6.31 2.43
C ALA A 164 0.96 -4.83 2.32
N LEU A 165 0.80 -4.31 1.10
CA LEU A 165 0.31 -2.95 0.84
C LEU A 165 -1.10 -2.74 1.38
N ALA A 166 -2.02 -3.68 1.15
CA ALA A 166 -3.38 -3.61 1.66
C ALA A 166 -3.40 -3.60 3.20
N THR A 167 -2.57 -4.44 3.82
CA THR A 167 -2.41 -4.49 5.27
C THR A 167 -1.88 -3.17 5.83
N ALA A 168 -0.84 -2.60 5.22
CA ALA A 168 -0.24 -1.34 5.65
C ALA A 168 -1.20 -0.15 5.48
N LYS A 169 -1.95 -0.09 4.38
CA LYS A 169 -2.98 0.93 4.15
C LYS A 169 -4.12 0.81 5.17
N SER A 170 -4.61 -0.42 5.40
CA SER A 170 -5.66 -0.67 6.38
C SER A 170 -5.23 -0.29 7.81
N PHE A 171 -3.95 -0.50 8.14
CA PHE A 171 -3.38 -0.05 9.42
C PHE A 171 -3.41 1.48 9.54
N LEU A 172 -2.93 2.21 8.52
CA LEU A 172 -2.98 3.68 8.52
C LEU A 172 -4.40 4.24 8.58
N GLU A 173 -5.36 3.58 7.92
CA GLU A 173 -6.77 3.95 7.96
C GLU A 173 -7.39 3.77 9.36
N LYS A 174 -6.86 2.87 10.19
CA LYS A 174 -7.34 2.66 11.56
C LYS A 174 -6.59 3.50 12.58
N SER A 175 -5.37 3.90 12.28
CA SER A 175 -4.51 4.69 13.17
C SER A 175 -4.95 6.16 13.27
N ALA A 176 -4.93 6.71 14.48
CA ALA A 176 -4.99 8.16 14.72
C ALA A 176 -3.58 8.81 14.64
N PHE A 177 -2.53 8.00 14.68
CA PHE A 177 -1.13 8.43 14.71
C PHE A 177 -0.61 8.73 13.30
N GLN A 178 0.19 9.79 13.17
CA GLN A 178 0.85 10.16 11.92
C GLN A 178 2.12 9.33 11.71
N HIS A 179 2.17 8.59 10.59
CA HIS A 179 3.27 7.68 10.26
C HIS A 179 3.88 8.02 8.90
N THR A 180 4.58 9.15 8.81
CA THR A 180 5.15 9.66 7.55
C THR A 180 6.06 8.65 6.87
N THR A 181 6.93 7.98 7.63
CA THR A 181 7.84 6.93 7.12
C THR A 181 7.07 5.79 6.43
N LEU A 182 6.03 5.25 7.09
CA LEU A 182 5.24 4.17 6.49
C LEU A 182 4.47 4.64 5.24
N VAL A 183 3.96 5.87 5.24
CA VAL A 183 3.30 6.48 4.08
C VAL A 183 4.27 6.55 2.89
N GLU A 184 5.52 7.01 3.11
CA GLU A 184 6.55 7.07 2.08
C GLU A 184 6.89 5.67 1.53
N PHE A 185 7.04 4.67 2.41
CA PHE A 185 7.29 3.30 2.00
C PHE A 185 6.13 2.68 1.21
N ILE A 186 4.88 2.94 1.60
CA ILE A 186 3.69 2.53 0.82
C ILE A 186 3.74 3.15 -0.58
N GLY A 187 4.15 4.42 -0.70
CA GLY A 187 4.35 5.09 -1.98
C GLY A 187 5.36 4.35 -2.86
N LYS A 188 6.55 4.08 -2.33
CA LYS A 188 7.63 3.34 -3.04
C LYS A 188 7.19 1.93 -3.44
N ALA A 189 6.57 1.19 -2.53
CA ALA A 189 6.05 -0.14 -2.77
C ALA A 189 4.92 -0.16 -3.81
N THR A 190 4.06 0.86 -3.84
CA THR A 190 3.01 1.00 -4.87
C THR A 190 3.63 1.19 -6.26
N VAL A 191 4.67 2.02 -6.38
CA VAL A 191 5.40 2.20 -7.65
C VAL A 191 6.04 0.89 -8.10
N MET A 192 6.69 0.14 -7.19
CA MET A 192 7.26 -1.17 -7.51
C MET A 192 6.19 -2.17 -7.99
N GLN A 193 5.02 -2.18 -7.34
CA GLN A 193 3.90 -3.04 -7.73
C GLN A 193 3.37 -2.70 -9.13
N ASP A 194 3.24 -1.41 -9.45
CA ASP A 194 2.80 -0.96 -10.77
C ASP A 194 3.82 -1.35 -11.85
N SER A 195 5.12 -1.21 -11.56
CA SER A 195 6.20 -1.63 -12.45
C SER A 195 6.20 -3.15 -12.67
N ALA A 196 6.03 -3.96 -11.62
CA ALA A 196 5.97 -5.42 -11.76
C ALA A 196 4.78 -5.88 -12.62
N LYS A 197 3.62 -5.21 -12.51
CA LYS A 197 2.47 -5.46 -13.39
C LYS A 197 2.73 -5.08 -14.84
N ALA A 198 3.39 -3.93 -15.07
CA ALA A 198 3.78 -3.50 -16.41
C ALA A 198 4.75 -4.50 -17.07
N LEU A 199 5.74 -5.01 -16.32
CA LEU A 199 6.65 -6.05 -16.79
C LEU A 199 5.89 -7.30 -17.25
N ARG A 200 4.94 -7.79 -16.43
CA ARG A 200 4.15 -8.98 -16.78
C ARG A 200 3.34 -8.74 -18.05
N CYS A 201 2.76 -7.54 -18.20
CA CYS A 201 2.05 -7.15 -19.41
C CYS A 201 2.98 -7.17 -20.63
N GLU A 202 4.15 -6.56 -20.55
CA GLU A 202 5.12 -6.53 -21.64
C GLU A 202 5.67 -7.92 -21.99
N ALA A 203 5.91 -8.76 -21.00
CA ALA A 203 6.31 -10.15 -21.19
C ALA A 203 5.26 -10.92 -21.99
N LEU A 204 4.00 -10.83 -21.58
CA LEU A 204 2.88 -11.51 -22.23
C LEU A 204 2.62 -10.97 -23.64
N LEU A 205 2.72 -9.66 -23.84
CA LEU A 205 2.61 -9.05 -25.17
C LEU A 205 3.76 -9.49 -26.08
N SER A 206 5.01 -9.46 -25.59
CA SER A 206 6.18 -9.89 -26.36
C SER A 206 6.07 -11.36 -26.77
N PHE A 207 5.70 -12.23 -25.82
CA PHE A 207 5.44 -13.64 -26.09
C PHE A 207 4.32 -13.85 -27.11
N ALA A 208 3.20 -13.12 -26.99
CA ALA A 208 2.08 -13.25 -27.90
C ALA A 208 2.44 -12.83 -29.33
N LEU A 209 3.15 -11.71 -29.49
CA LEU A 209 3.57 -11.19 -30.78
C LEU A 209 4.55 -12.13 -31.51
N GLN A 210 5.37 -12.87 -30.76
CA GLN A 210 6.25 -13.91 -31.30
C GLN A 210 5.53 -15.26 -31.55
N SER A 211 4.33 -15.46 -30.99
CA SER A 211 3.62 -16.73 -31.10
C SER A 211 3.06 -16.97 -32.50
N THR A 212 3.32 -18.13 -33.09
CA THR A 212 2.74 -18.55 -34.39
C THR A 212 1.27 -18.97 -34.29
N ASN A 213 0.76 -19.21 -33.08
CA ASN A 213 -0.63 -19.61 -32.87
C ASN A 213 -1.54 -18.38 -32.79
N LYS A 214 -2.25 -18.09 -33.88
CA LYS A 214 -3.15 -16.93 -33.99
C LYS A 214 -4.22 -16.87 -32.90
N LYS A 215 -4.85 -18.00 -32.53
CA LYS A 215 -5.89 -18.03 -31.49
C LYS A 215 -5.31 -17.66 -30.12
N ARG A 216 -4.15 -18.24 -29.78
CA ARG A 216 -3.47 -17.97 -28.51
C ARG A 216 -2.94 -16.53 -28.46
N ARG A 217 -2.34 -16.04 -29.54
CA ARG A 217 -1.89 -14.65 -29.69
C ARG A 217 -3.03 -13.68 -29.39
N LEU A 218 -4.15 -13.81 -30.10
CA LEU A 218 -5.30 -12.91 -29.93
C LEU A 218 -5.89 -12.96 -28.52
N ALA A 219 -5.95 -14.14 -27.89
CA ALA A 219 -6.44 -14.27 -26.53
C ALA A 219 -5.58 -13.51 -25.52
N ILE A 220 -4.25 -13.67 -25.60
CA ILE A 220 -3.31 -12.99 -24.71
C ILE A 220 -3.34 -11.48 -24.97
N VAL A 221 -3.24 -11.05 -26.23
CA VAL A 221 -3.28 -9.63 -26.61
C VAL A 221 -4.55 -8.95 -26.10
N ARG A 222 -5.72 -9.57 -26.29
CA ARG A 222 -7.00 -9.01 -25.80
C ARG A 222 -7.04 -8.91 -24.28
N SER A 223 -6.55 -9.93 -23.58
CA SER A 223 -6.46 -9.91 -22.11
C SER A 223 -5.57 -8.76 -21.64
N GLN A 224 -4.37 -8.61 -22.19
CA GLN A 224 -3.42 -7.60 -21.74
C GLN A 224 -3.85 -6.18 -22.12
N LEU A 225 -4.44 -5.97 -23.30
CA LEU A 225 -5.06 -4.69 -23.65
C LEU A 225 -6.29 -4.38 -22.78
N GLY A 226 -7.00 -5.42 -22.31
CA GLY A 226 -8.07 -5.30 -21.32
C GLY A 226 -7.54 -4.78 -19.98
N ASP A 227 -6.42 -5.32 -19.49
CA ASP A 227 -5.78 -4.88 -18.25
C ASP A 227 -5.31 -3.42 -18.34
N VAL A 228 -4.77 -3.00 -19.49
CA VAL A 228 -4.38 -1.60 -19.75
C VAL A 228 -5.61 -0.69 -19.81
N SER A 229 -6.62 -1.05 -20.60
CA SER A 229 -7.84 -0.24 -20.76
C SER A 229 -8.65 -0.15 -19.46
N GLY A 230 -8.65 -1.22 -18.67
CA GLY A 230 -9.25 -1.31 -17.35
C GLY A 230 -8.44 -0.63 -16.25
N LYS A 231 -7.29 -0.01 -16.58
CA LYS A 231 -6.39 0.69 -15.64
C LYS A 231 -5.79 -0.22 -14.56
N ALA A 232 -5.78 -1.53 -14.76
CA ALA A 232 -5.04 -2.47 -13.91
C ALA A 232 -3.53 -2.35 -14.15
N VAL A 233 -3.14 -1.97 -15.38
CA VAL A 233 -1.77 -1.61 -15.78
C VAL A 233 -1.79 -0.18 -16.34
N LYS A 234 -0.87 0.68 -15.88
CA LYS A 234 -0.72 2.04 -16.43
C LYS A 234 -0.10 1.96 -17.83
N GLU A 235 -0.80 2.48 -18.84
CA GLU A 235 -0.32 2.50 -20.22
C GLU A 235 1.05 3.17 -20.36
N SER A 236 1.30 4.24 -19.60
CA SER A 236 2.57 4.98 -19.61
C SER A 236 3.77 4.16 -19.14
N LEU A 237 3.57 3.02 -18.49
CA LEU A 237 4.64 2.13 -18.04
C LEU A 237 4.97 1.03 -19.05
N VAL A 238 4.14 0.86 -20.09
CA VAL A 238 4.30 -0.16 -21.13
C VAL A 238 4.92 0.48 -22.38
N LEU A 239 5.87 -0.21 -23.03
CA LEU A 239 6.52 0.28 -24.23
C LEU A 239 5.51 0.57 -25.36
N PRO A 240 5.52 1.78 -25.94
CA PRO A 240 4.58 2.17 -27.01
C PRO A 240 4.59 1.23 -28.22
N GLN A 241 5.76 0.68 -28.57
CA GLN A 241 5.93 -0.25 -29.68
C GLN A 241 5.11 -1.53 -29.48
N LEU A 242 5.15 -2.10 -28.27
CA LEU A 242 4.37 -3.30 -27.92
C LEU A 242 2.87 -3.02 -27.93
N LEU A 243 2.45 -1.86 -27.41
CA LEU A 243 1.04 -1.45 -27.41
C LEU A 243 0.51 -1.21 -28.83
N ALA A 244 1.29 -0.54 -29.68
CA ALA A 244 0.91 -0.27 -31.06
C ALA A 244 0.74 -1.58 -31.85
N ALA A 245 1.70 -2.51 -31.71
CA ALA A 245 1.65 -3.82 -32.33
C ALA A 245 0.46 -4.65 -31.82
N ALA A 246 0.27 -4.69 -30.49
CA ALA A 246 -0.86 -5.37 -29.86
C ALA A 246 -2.21 -4.83 -30.37
N ARG A 247 -2.37 -3.51 -30.48
CA ARG A 247 -3.59 -2.88 -31.01
C ARG A 247 -3.84 -3.22 -32.47
N ALA A 248 -2.78 -3.34 -33.28
CA ALA A 248 -2.90 -3.72 -34.69
C ALA A 248 -3.42 -5.16 -34.85
N GLU A 249 -3.12 -6.07 -33.93
CA GLU A 249 -3.61 -7.46 -33.96
C GLU A 249 -5.11 -7.60 -33.68
N VAL A 250 -5.74 -6.61 -33.03
CA VAL A 250 -7.18 -6.66 -32.67
C VAL A 250 -8.08 -5.83 -33.59
N LYS A 251 -7.49 -5.08 -34.54
CA LYS A 251 -8.21 -4.39 -35.62
C LYS A 251 -8.56 -5.37 -36.73
#